data_AF-A0A510PJP6-F1
#
_entry.id   AF-A0A510PJP6-F1
#
_cell.length_a   1.000
_cell.length_b   1.000
_cell.length_c   1.000
_cell.angle_alpha   90.00
_cell.angle_beta   90.00
_cell.angle_gamma   90.00
#
_symmetry.space_group_name_H-M   'P 1'
#
loop_
_entity.id
_entity.type
_entity.pdbx_description
1 polymer ?
#
loop_
_entity_poly.entity_id
_entity_poly.type
_entity_poly.pdbx_seq_one_letter_code
_entity_poly.pdbx_strand_id
1 'polypeptide(L)' 'MNQLKPKLVNYPDWDQKEQIKRNRSALAILEQRRQKRSQITDKQDQEISQSFLNFQTAIDNDRPLGSKLYSQG' A
#
# COMPACT_ATOMS: atom_id res chain seq x y z
N MET A 1 24.64 -23.79 -5.18
CA MET A 1 23.55 -23.77 -6.18
C MET A 1 22.38 -23.02 -5.57
N ASN A 2 21.97 -21.89 -6.15
CA ASN A 2 20.82 -21.13 -5.64
C ASN A 2 19.53 -21.80 -6.13
N GLN A 3 18.76 -22.38 -5.20
CA GLN A 3 17.43 -22.90 -5.52
C GLN A 3 16.49 -21.73 -5.84
N LEU A 4 16.07 -21.65 -7.11
CA LEU A 4 15.05 -20.69 -7.53
C LEU A 4 13.72 -21.07 -6.89
N LYS A 5 13.04 -20.09 -6.29
CA LYS A 5 11.72 -20.31 -5.67
C LYS A 5 10.72 -20.79 -6.74
N PRO A 6 9.82 -21.73 -6.40
CA PRO A 6 8.81 -22.20 -7.33
C PRO A 6 7.90 -21.05 -7.76
N LYS A 7 7.63 -21.00 -9.06
CA LYS A 7 6.75 -19.99 -9.68
C LYS A 7 5.33 -20.11 -9.11
N LEU A 8 4.70 -18.98 -8.82
CA LEU A 8 3.31 -18.94 -8.38
C LEU A 8 2.38 -19.53 -9.46
N VAL A 9 1.41 -20.33 -9.05
CA VAL A 9 0.40 -20.93 -9.94
C VAL A 9 -0.34 -19.81 -10.66
N ASN A 10 -0.44 -19.89 -11.99
CA ASN A 10 -1.02 -18.88 -12.89
C ASN A 10 -0.26 -17.54 -13.02
N TYR A 11 0.97 -17.45 -12.50
CA TYR A 11 1.78 -16.27 -12.78
C TYR A 11 2.29 -16.34 -14.22
N PRO A 12 2.17 -15.27 -15.02
CA PRO A 12 2.72 -15.28 -16.38
C PRO A 12 4.23 -15.49 -16.34
N ASP A 13 4.79 -16.11 -17.38
CA ASP A 13 6.24 -16.10 -17.56
C ASP A 13 6.75 -14.66 -17.64
N TRP A 14 7.98 -14.45 -17.20
CA TRP A 14 8.60 -13.16 -17.33
C TRP A 14 8.83 -12.89 -18.81
N ASP A 15 8.09 -11.92 -19.36
CA ASP A 15 8.31 -11.39 -20.69
C ASP A 15 8.61 -9.90 -20.59
N GLN A 16 9.77 -9.49 -21.11
CA GLN A 16 10.27 -8.13 -20.98
C GLN A 16 9.32 -7.11 -21.63
N LYS A 17 8.72 -7.43 -22.78
CA LYS A 17 7.85 -6.50 -23.52
C LYS A 17 6.52 -6.30 -22.80
N GLU A 18 5.91 -7.38 -22.33
CA GLU A 18 4.68 -7.34 -21.54
C GLU A 18 4.91 -6.67 -20.18
N GLN A 19 6.07 -6.87 -19.55
CA GLN A 19 6.43 -6.15 -18.33
C GLN A 19 6.58 -4.64 -18.58
N ILE A 20 7.26 -4.23 -19.65
CA ILE A 20 7.36 -2.80 -20.03
C ILE A 20 5.97 -2.20 -20.26
N LYS A 21 5.06 -2.94 -20.92
CA LYS A 21 3.69 -2.49 -21.16
C LYS A 21 2.91 -2.32 -19.85
N ARG A 22 2.94 -3.30 -18.94
CA ARG A 22 2.31 -3.23 -17.61
C ARG A 22 2.88 -2.08 -16.77
N ASN A 23 4.19 -1.91 -16.81
CA ASN A 23 4.89 -0.87 -16.06
C ASN A 23 4.50 0.54 -16.53
N ARG A 24 4.28 0.76 -17.84
CA ARG A 24 3.80 2.06 -18.33
C ARG A 24 2.45 2.45 -17.72
N SER A 25 1.50 1.54 -17.67
CA SER A 25 0.19 1.79 -17.03
C SER A 25 0.32 2.03 -15.53
N ALA A 26 1.15 1.23 -14.85
CA ALA A 26 1.43 1.42 -13.43
C ALA A 26 2.06 2.79 -13.14
N LEU A 27 3.04 3.21 -13.96
CA LEU A 27 3.69 4.52 -13.85
C LEU A 27 2.69 5.68 -14.05
N ALA A 28 1.76 5.56 -15.00
CA ALA A 28 0.74 6.59 -15.21
C ALA A 28 -0.18 6.73 -13.97
N ILE A 29 -0.59 5.62 -13.36
CA ILE A 29 -1.38 5.62 -12.12
C ILE A 29 -0.60 6.22 -10.96
N LEU A 30 0.69 5.87 -10.84
CA LEU A 30 1.57 6.41 -9.80
C LEU A 30 1.74 7.93 -9.95
N GLU A 31 1.90 8.42 -11.19
CA GLU A 31 2.02 9.85 -11.45
C GLU A 31 0.73 10.60 -11.12
N GLN A 32 -0.44 10.06 -11.47
CA GLN A 32 -1.73 10.63 -11.06
C GLN A 32 -1.87 10.70 -9.54
N ARG A 33 -1.44 9.66 -8.82
CA ARG A 33 -1.46 9.65 -7.34
C ARG A 33 -0.50 10.68 -6.76
N ARG A 34 0.68 10.83 -7.35
CA ARG A 34 1.67 11.85 -6.96
C ARG A 34 1.10 13.26 -7.09
N GLN A 35 0.48 13.56 -8.22
CA GLN A 35 -0.14 14.86 -8.49
C GLN A 35 -1.28 15.17 -7.51
N LYS A 36 -2.15 14.18 -7.23
CA LYS A 36 -3.20 14.33 -6.22
C LYS A 36 -2.61 14.64 -4.84
N ARG A 37 -1.54 13.94 -4.45
CA ARG A 37 -0.84 14.20 -3.19
C ARG A 37 -0.18 15.58 -3.14
N SER A 38 0.39 16.07 -4.24
CA SER A 38 0.99 17.42 -4.27
C SER A 38 -0.02 18.55 -4.16
N GLN A 39 -1.31 18.25 -4.34
CA GLN A 39 -2.42 19.21 -4.21
C GLN A 39 -3.14 19.11 -2.86
N ILE A 40 -2.72 18.21 -1.98
CA ILE A 40 -3.27 18.11 -0.62
C ILE A 40 -2.83 19.35 0.16
N THR A 41 -3.81 20.03 0.74
CA THR A 41 -3.56 21.13 1.66
C THR A 41 -3.20 20.62 3.06
N ASP A 42 -2.49 21.40 3.85
CA ASP A 42 -2.13 21.04 5.24
C ASP A 42 -3.35 20.62 6.07
N LYS A 43 -4.50 21.29 5.87
CA LYS A 43 -5.75 20.93 6.52
C LYS A 43 -6.24 19.53 6.13
N GLN A 44 -6.21 19.19 4.85
CA GLN A 44 -6.60 17.87 4.37
C GLN A 44 -5.63 16.79 4.84
N ASP A 45 -4.33 17.09 4.90
CA ASP A 45 -3.34 16.17 5.43
C ASP A 45 -3.57 15.89 6.91
N GLN A 46 -3.92 16.92 7.69
CA GLN A 46 -4.30 16.78 9.08
C GLN A 46 -5.58 15.96 9.26
N GLU A 47 -6.61 16.18 8.43
CA GLU A 47 -7.85 15.40 8.44
C GLU A 47 -7.60 13.92 8.10
N ILE A 48 -6.76 13.63 7.10
CA ILE A 48 -6.36 12.26 6.73
C ILE A 48 -5.60 11.60 7.89
N SER A 49 -4.65 12.31 8.49
CA SER A 49 -3.88 11.81 9.63
C SER A 49 -4.77 11.50 10.83
N GLN A 50 -5.73 12.38 11.14
CA GLN A 50 -6.68 12.15 12.22
C GLN A 50 -7.62 10.98 11.92
N SER A 51 -8.10 10.87 10.68
CA SER A 51 -8.94 9.74 10.26
C SER A 51 -8.20 8.41 10.39
N PHE A 52 -6.92 8.37 10.01
CA PHE A 52 -6.08 7.19 10.15
C PHE A 52 -5.85 6.82 11.62
N LEU A 53 -5.58 7.79 12.48
CA LEU A 53 -5.43 7.55 13.92
C LEU A 53 -6.72 6.96 14.51
N ASN A 54 -7.89 7.54 14.17
CA ASN A 54 -9.19 7.05 14.63
C ASN A 54 -9.43 5.61 14.17
N PHE A 55 -9.06 5.28 12.93
CA PHE A 55 -9.14 3.91 12.42
C PHE A 55 -8.25 2.95 13.21
N GLN A 56 -6.99 3.33 13.46
CA GLN A 56 -6.08 2.52 14.27
C GLN A 56 -6.63 2.26 15.67
N THR A 57 -7.15 3.31 16.32
CA THR A 57 -7.78 3.21 17.65
C THR A 57 -9.01 2.30 17.64
N ALA A 58 -9.89 2.43 16.64
CA ALA A 58 -11.06 1.56 16.52
C ALA A 58 -10.65 0.08 16.41
N ILE A 59 -9.70 -0.21 15.53
CA ILE A 59 -9.20 -1.56 15.32
C ILE A 59 -8.55 -2.14 16.59
N ASP A 60 -7.82 -1.34 17.38
CA ASP A 60 -7.23 -1.82 18.62
C ASP A 60 -8.24 -1.96 19.77
N ASN A 61 -9.29 -1.15 19.80
CA ASN A 61 -10.38 -1.27 20.78
C ASN A 61 -11.19 -2.55 20.56
N ASP A 62 -11.32 -2.99 19.31
CA ASP A 62 -11.99 -4.24 18.96
C ASP A 62 -11.16 -5.50 19.29
N ARG A 63 -9.90 -5.32 19.74
CA ARG A 63 -8.99 -6.43 20.03
C ARG A 63 -8.80 -6.69 21.52
N PRO A 64 -8.62 -7.97 21.91
CA PRO A 64 -8.26 -8.33 23.28
C PRO A 64 -6.98 -7.65 23.79
N LEU A 65 -6.91 -7.44 25.11
CA LEU A 65 -5.73 -6.93 25.78
C LEU A 65 -4.49 -7.80 25.43
N GLY A 66 -3.37 -7.16 25.09
CA GLY A 66 -2.14 -7.85 24.67
C GLY A 66 -2.08 -8.26 23.19
N SER A 67 -3.14 -8.00 22.41
CA SER A 67 -3.20 -8.28 20.96
C SER A 67 -3.40 -7.03 20.09
N LYS A 68 -3.17 -5.83 20.66
CA LYS A 68 -3.21 -4.57 19.93
C LYS A 68 -2.14 -4.56 18.82
N LEU A 69 -2.46 -4.05 17.64
CA LEU A 69 -1.51 -3.98 16.53
C LEU A 69 -0.85 -2.61 16.40
N TYR A 70 -1.53 -1.53 16.77
CA TYR A 70 -1.07 -0.17 16.49
C TYR A 70 -0.62 0.58 17.73
N SER A 71 -1.31 0.36 18.85
CA SER A 71 -0.93 0.81 20.17
C SER A 71 0.29 -0.01 20.59
N GLN A 72 1.41 0.66 20.88
CA GLN A 72 2.55 -0.01 21.52
C GLN A 72 2.04 -0.63 22.83
N GLY A 73 2.16 -1.96 22.94
CA GLY A 73 1.84 -2.71 24.15
C GLY A 73 2.81 -2.42 25.27
#